data_AF-A0A523MNZ1-F1
#
_entry.id   AF-A0A523MNZ1-F1
#
_cell.length_a   1.000
_cell.length_b   1.000
_cell.length_c   1.000
_cell.angle_alpha   90.00
_cell.angle_beta   90.00
_cell.angle_gamma   90.00
#
_symmetry.space_group_name_H-M   'P 1'
#
loop_
_entity.id
_entity.type
_entity.pdbx_description
1 polymer ?
#
loop_
_entity_poly.entity_id
_entity_poly.type
_entity_poly.pdbx_seq_one_letter_code
_entity_poly.pdbx_strand_id
1 'polypeptide(L)'
;MFDTLEGAPTGTQVALDAVFDALRFDAEGLLPAIAQHADSGEILMFAWMNREALRETLQSGRVCYFSRSRRSLWRKGEASGNVQRLKELRFDCDGDVVLMKIDQTGPACHTGRASCFYLKVDGDQVIVDRDIDVDPEAMYEKS
;
A
#
# COMPACT_ATOMS: atom_id res chain seq x y z
N MET A 1 21.96 -2.28 -9.08
CA MET A 1 21.55 -0.86 -9.01
C MET A 1 21.33 -0.47 -7.57
N PHE A 2 20.38 -1.10 -6.88
CA PHE A 2 20.14 -0.89 -5.45
C PHE A 2 21.39 -1.10 -4.60
N ASP A 3 22.17 -2.17 -4.84
CA ASP A 3 23.48 -2.39 -4.19
C ASP A 3 24.46 -1.21 -4.37
N THR A 4 24.38 -0.50 -5.50
CA THR A 4 25.23 0.69 -5.77
C THR A 4 24.73 1.91 -5.00
N LEU A 5 23.42 1.98 -4.72
CA LEU A 5 22.80 3.08 -3.98
C LEU A 5 23.02 2.98 -2.46
N GLU A 6 23.30 1.79 -1.92
CA GLU A 6 23.59 1.60 -0.49
C GLU A 6 24.76 2.46 0.00
N GLY A 7 25.80 2.62 -0.83
CA GLY A 7 26.97 3.45 -0.54
C GLY A 7 26.91 4.87 -1.11
N ALA A 8 25.80 5.26 -1.74
CA ALA A 8 25.70 6.54 -2.41
C ALA A 8 25.55 7.70 -1.41
N PRO A 9 26.17 8.86 -1.66
CA PRO A 9 26.01 10.02 -0.79
C PRO A 9 24.57 10.55 -0.81
N THR A 10 24.16 11.21 0.27
CA THR A 10 22.85 11.88 0.37
C THR A 10 22.64 12.86 -0.78
N GLY A 11 21.47 12.78 -1.41
CA GLY A 11 21.12 13.63 -2.55
C GLY A 11 21.53 13.09 -3.92
N THR A 12 22.15 11.89 -3.97
CA THR A 12 22.30 11.14 -5.22
C THR A 12 20.94 11.00 -5.92
N GLN A 13 20.89 11.36 -7.20
CA GLN A 13 19.68 11.26 -8.01
C GLN A 13 19.85 10.19 -9.07
N VAL A 14 18.81 9.40 -9.26
CA VAL A 14 18.74 8.43 -10.36
C VAL A 14 17.39 8.56 -11.05
N ALA A 15 17.38 8.38 -12.36
CA ALA A 15 16.16 8.40 -13.15
C ALA A 15 15.18 7.31 -12.66
N LEU A 16 13.92 7.70 -12.48
CA LEU A 16 12.88 6.80 -11.99
C LEU A 16 12.72 5.56 -12.89
N ASP A 17 12.80 5.72 -14.21
CA ASP A 17 12.69 4.58 -15.15
C ASP A 17 13.80 3.54 -14.92
N ALA A 18 15.03 3.99 -14.66
CA ALA A 18 16.13 3.08 -14.32
C ALA A 18 15.85 2.33 -13.00
N VAL A 19 15.25 3.00 -12.01
CA VAL A 19 14.85 2.37 -10.75
C VAL A 19 13.78 1.32 -11.01
N PHE A 20 12.76 1.65 -11.81
CA PHE A 20 11.71 0.71 -12.22
C PHE A 20 12.29 -0.54 -12.89
N ASP A 21 13.26 -0.40 -13.77
CA ASP A 21 13.89 -1.54 -14.45
C ASP A 21 14.71 -2.43 -13.50
N ALA A 22 15.15 -1.89 -12.36
CA ALA A 22 15.90 -2.62 -11.35
C ALA A 22 15.05 -3.18 -10.20
N LEU A 23 13.75 -2.88 -10.12
CA LEU A 23 12.87 -3.42 -9.08
C LEU A 23 12.79 -4.94 -9.17
N ARG A 24 12.81 -5.59 -7.99
CA ARG A 24 12.78 -7.04 -7.85
C ARG A 24 11.34 -7.50 -7.64
N PHE A 25 10.67 -7.78 -8.75
CA PHE A 25 9.39 -8.47 -8.70
C PHE A 25 9.59 -9.97 -8.44
N ASP A 26 8.67 -10.58 -7.72
CA ASP A 26 8.62 -12.03 -7.52
C ASP A 26 8.34 -12.80 -8.83
N ALA A 27 8.26 -14.13 -8.73
CA ALA A 27 8.00 -14.99 -9.88
C ALA A 27 6.62 -14.75 -10.54
N GLU A 28 5.68 -14.11 -9.85
CA GLU A 28 4.37 -13.72 -10.37
C GLU A 28 4.36 -12.29 -10.94
N GLY A 29 5.50 -11.59 -10.90
CA GLY A 29 5.61 -10.21 -11.36
C GLY A 29 5.05 -9.20 -10.36
N LEU A 30 5.06 -9.54 -9.07
CA LEU A 30 4.49 -8.74 -7.99
C LEU A 30 5.56 -8.30 -6.99
N LEU A 31 5.29 -7.19 -6.31
CA LEU A 31 6.03 -6.78 -5.13
C LEU A 31 5.07 -6.46 -3.98
N PRO A 32 5.51 -6.61 -2.72
CA PRO A 32 4.73 -6.27 -1.56
C PRO A 32 4.66 -4.75 -1.38
N ALA A 33 3.47 -4.25 -1.03
CA ALA A 33 3.18 -2.84 -0.86
C ALA A 33 2.55 -2.58 0.50
N ILE A 34 3.20 -1.71 1.29
CA ILE A 34 2.75 -1.30 2.62
C ILE A 34 2.13 0.09 2.51
N ALA A 35 0.88 0.23 2.92
CA ALA A 35 0.21 1.52 3.03
C ALA A 35 0.26 2.01 4.48
N GLN A 36 0.81 3.19 4.68
CA GLN A 36 0.98 3.86 5.96
C GLN A 36 0.25 5.21 5.94
N HIS A 37 -0.46 5.54 7.01
CA HIS A 37 -1.07 6.86 7.15
C HIS A 37 0.02 7.93 7.20
N ALA A 38 -0.09 8.97 6.37
CA ALA A 38 0.95 9.98 6.21
C ALA A 38 1.24 10.75 7.52
N ASP A 39 0.21 11.14 8.25
CA ASP A 39 0.36 11.95 9.48
C ASP A 39 0.70 11.12 10.72
N SER A 40 -0.05 10.06 11.01
CA SER A 40 0.13 9.27 12.25
C SER A 40 1.24 8.24 12.17
N GLY A 41 1.68 7.86 10.97
CA GLY A 41 2.61 6.75 10.77
C GLY A 41 2.00 5.36 11.00
N GLU A 42 0.68 5.26 11.23
CA GLU A 42 0.02 3.97 11.41
C GLU A 42 0.08 3.12 10.13
N ILE A 43 0.44 1.85 10.26
CA ILE A 43 0.35 0.90 9.14
C ILE A 43 -1.12 0.52 8.94
N LEU A 44 -1.64 0.81 7.76
CA LEU A 44 -3.06 0.65 7.43
C LEU A 44 -3.34 -0.69 6.77
N MET A 45 -2.52 -1.08 5.79
CA MET A 45 -2.70 -2.35 5.09
C MET A 45 -1.46 -2.81 4.32
N PHE A 46 -1.51 -4.08 3.94
CA PHE A 46 -0.60 -4.74 3.01
C PHE A 46 -1.37 -5.14 1.75
N ALA A 47 -0.75 -5.02 0.59
CA ALA A 47 -1.26 -5.57 -0.67
C ALA A 47 -0.11 -5.84 -1.66
N TRP A 48 -0.46 -6.35 -2.85
CA TRP A 48 0.49 -6.58 -3.92
C TRP A 48 0.37 -5.50 -4.98
N MET A 49 1.49 -5.13 -5.60
CA MET A 49 1.53 -4.30 -6.80
C MET A 49 2.32 -5.03 -7.89
N ASN A 50 1.79 -5.03 -9.11
CA ASN A 50 2.61 -5.29 -10.29
C ASN A 50 3.18 -3.96 -10.81
N ARG A 51 4.04 -4.02 -11.82
CA ARG A 51 4.63 -2.84 -12.45
C ARG A 51 3.60 -1.81 -12.93
N GLU A 52 2.47 -2.27 -13.46
CA GLU A 52 1.40 -1.41 -13.98
C GLU A 52 0.66 -0.66 -12.86
N ALA A 53 0.30 -1.35 -11.78
CA ALA A 53 -0.34 -0.78 -10.59
C ALA A 53 0.53 0.30 -9.94
N LEU A 54 1.85 0.06 -9.86
CA LEU A 54 2.82 1.03 -9.35
C LEU A 54 2.92 2.28 -10.24
N ARG A 55 2.98 2.10 -11.57
CA ARG A 55 2.98 3.23 -12.52
C ARG A 55 1.70 4.05 -12.44
N GLU A 56 0.54 3.39 -12.41
CA GLU A 56 -0.74 4.07 -12.29
C GLU A 56 -0.84 4.87 -10.98
N THR A 57 -0.32 4.30 -9.88
CA THR A 57 -0.30 4.98 -8.58
C THR A 57 0.50 6.27 -8.63
N LEU A 58 1.70 6.24 -9.21
CA LEU A 58 2.55 7.44 -9.36
C LEU A 58 1.96 8.47 -10.32
N GLN A 59 1.31 8.02 -11.41
CA GLN A 59 0.73 8.92 -12.42
C GLN A 59 -0.55 9.60 -11.94
N SER A 60 -1.44 8.85 -11.29
CA SER A 60 -2.77 9.34 -10.89
C SER A 60 -2.78 9.98 -9.50
N GLY A 61 -1.79 9.68 -8.66
CA GLY A 61 -1.79 10.02 -7.24
C GLY A 61 -2.84 9.24 -6.42
N ARG A 62 -3.56 8.29 -7.03
CA ARG A 62 -4.50 7.38 -6.37
C ARG A 62 -3.88 6.00 -6.29
N VAL A 63 -3.89 5.38 -5.11
CA VAL A 63 -3.28 4.06 -4.94
C VAL A 63 -4.07 2.99 -5.70
N CYS A 64 -3.35 2.29 -6.56
CA CYS A 64 -3.80 1.15 -7.35
C CYS A 64 -2.97 -0.09 -6.95
N TYR A 65 -3.64 -1.17 -6.61
CA TYR A 65 -3.03 -2.46 -6.27
C TYR A 65 -3.26 -3.47 -7.38
N PHE A 66 -2.61 -4.64 -7.28
CA PHE A 66 -2.92 -5.80 -8.08
C PHE A 66 -3.63 -6.86 -7.23
N SER A 67 -4.86 -7.22 -7.62
CA SER A 67 -5.59 -8.31 -6.99
C SER A 67 -5.13 -9.64 -7.58
N ARG A 68 -4.44 -10.47 -6.79
CA ARG A 68 -4.00 -11.80 -7.23
C ARG A 68 -5.17 -12.73 -7.60
N SER A 69 -6.26 -12.66 -6.83
CA SER A 69 -7.44 -13.49 -7.09
C SER A 69 -8.21 -13.07 -8.34
N ARG A 70 -8.33 -11.77 -8.61
CA ARG A 70 -8.98 -11.25 -9.82
C ARG A 70 -8.04 -11.15 -11.02
N ARG A 71 -6.73 -11.28 -10.79
CA ARG A 71 -5.65 -11.06 -11.75
C ARG A 71 -5.79 -9.72 -12.49
N SER A 72 -6.17 -8.68 -11.74
CA SER A 72 -6.49 -7.37 -12.30
C SER A 72 -6.02 -6.24 -11.40
N LEU A 73 -5.87 -5.05 -11.99
CA LEU A 73 -5.70 -3.81 -11.25
C LEU A 73 -6.92 -3.54 -10.35
N TRP A 74 -6.69 -2.96 -9.19
CA TRP A 74 -7.70 -2.60 -8.21
C TRP A 74 -7.40 -1.23 -7.61
N ARG A 75 -8.23 -0.25 -7.92
CA ARG A 75 -8.07 1.11 -7.38
C ARG A 75 -8.71 1.14 -6.00
N LYS A 76 -7.92 1.43 -4.96
CA LYS A 76 -8.44 1.37 -3.60
C LYS A 76 -9.63 2.32 -3.44
N GLY A 77 -10.72 1.79 -2.88
CA GLY A 77 -11.97 2.52 -2.67
C GLY A 77 -12.80 2.73 -3.94
N GLU A 78 -12.56 2.02 -5.05
CA GLU A 78 -13.39 2.13 -6.26
C GLU A 78 -14.86 1.80 -6.02
N ALA A 79 -15.13 0.82 -5.15
CA ALA A 79 -16.50 0.42 -4.79
C ALA A 79 -17.03 1.14 -3.53
N SER A 80 -16.17 1.37 -2.52
CA SER A 80 -16.62 1.90 -1.23
C SER A 80 -16.47 3.42 -1.06
N GLY A 81 -15.77 4.10 -1.97
CA GLY A 81 -15.37 5.50 -1.80
C GLY A 81 -14.21 5.72 -0.81
N ASN A 82 -13.73 4.68 -0.12
CA ASN A 82 -12.62 4.79 0.84
C ASN A 82 -11.26 4.80 0.12
N VAL A 83 -10.99 5.93 -0.55
CA VAL A 83 -9.83 6.13 -1.42
C VAL A 83 -8.55 6.38 -0.62
N GLN A 84 -7.42 5.98 -1.21
CA GLN A 84 -6.07 6.29 -0.74
C GLN A 84 -5.39 7.24 -1.73
N ARG A 85 -4.97 8.40 -1.25
CA ARG A 85 -4.20 9.37 -2.06
C ARG A 85 -2.73 9.30 -1.67
N LEU A 86 -1.87 9.08 -2.64
CA LEU A 86 -0.44 8.99 -2.43
C LEU A 86 0.14 10.35 -2.04
N LYS A 87 0.97 10.38 -0.98
CA LYS A 87 1.78 11.54 -0.58
C LYS A 87 3.26 11.32 -0.81
N GLU A 88 3.71 10.11 -0.53
CA GLU A 88 5.11 9.74 -0.64
C GLU A 88 5.20 8.26 -0.99
N LEU A 89 6.13 7.88 -1.86
CA LEU A 89 6.47 6.50 -2.15
C LEU A 89 7.96 6.29 -1.91
N ARG A 90 8.30 5.20 -1.23
CA ARG A 90 9.67 4.77 -0.97
C ARG A 90 9.84 3.34 -1.44
N PHE A 91 10.99 3.08 -2.04
CA PHE A 91 11.51 1.72 -2.25
C PHE A 91 12.40 1.37 -1.06
N ASP A 92 12.45 0.09 -0.69
CA ASP A 92 13.41 -0.38 0.30
C ASP A 92 14.82 -0.54 -0.28
N CYS A 93 15.74 -1.08 0.52
CA CYS A 93 17.17 -1.05 0.21
C CYS A 93 17.55 -1.86 -1.03
N ASP A 94 16.84 -2.95 -1.30
CA ASP A 94 17.14 -3.85 -2.42
C ASP A 94 16.03 -3.89 -3.48
N GLY A 95 14.98 -3.08 -3.30
CA GLY A 95 13.99 -2.76 -4.33
C GLY A 95 12.94 -3.83 -4.52
N ASP A 96 12.67 -4.61 -3.48
CA ASP A 96 11.67 -5.69 -3.51
C ASP A 96 10.39 -5.33 -2.75
N VAL A 97 10.37 -4.23 -1.96
CA VAL A 97 9.17 -3.72 -1.25
C VAL A 97 8.95 -2.23 -1.52
N VAL A 98 7.68 -1.81 -1.56
CA VAL A 98 7.29 -0.39 -1.54
C VAL A 98 6.59 0.00 -0.25
N LEU A 99 6.96 1.15 0.30
CA LEU A 99 6.25 1.85 1.36
C LEU A 99 5.56 3.09 0.78
N MET A 100 4.26 3.18 0.96
CA MET A 100 3.45 4.32 0.54
C MET A 100 2.92 5.05 1.76
N LYS A 101 3.23 6.34 1.87
CA LYS A 101 2.51 7.24 2.78
C LYS A 101 1.30 7.81 2.08
N ILE A 102 0.15 7.71 2.72
CA ILE A 102 -1.13 8.00 2.10
C ILE A 102 -2.03 8.86 2.99
N ASP A 103 -2.84 9.71 2.35
CA ASP A 103 -4.06 10.23 2.97
C ASP A 103 -5.18 9.22 2.72
N GLN A 104 -5.73 8.68 3.80
CA GLN A 104 -6.82 7.71 3.77
C GLN A 104 -8.16 8.44 3.96
N THR A 105 -9.09 8.23 3.03
CA THR A 105 -10.51 8.62 3.20
C THR A 105 -11.31 7.44 3.73
N GLY A 106 -12.05 7.62 4.82
CA GLY A 106 -12.80 6.54 5.48
C GLY A 106 -11.89 5.40 5.99
N PRO A 107 -12.43 4.24 6.38
CA PRO A 107 -11.63 3.12 6.85
C PRO A 107 -10.85 2.45 5.71
N ALA A 108 -9.61 2.05 5.98
CA ALA A 108 -8.81 1.31 5.00
C ALA A 108 -9.31 -0.13 4.85
N CYS A 109 -9.77 -0.75 5.94
CA CYS A 109 -10.21 -2.14 5.97
C CYS A 109 -11.67 -2.30 5.55
N HIS A 110 -11.98 -3.40 4.86
CA HIS A 110 -13.36 -3.75 4.49
C HIS A 110 -14.24 -4.10 5.70
N THR A 111 -13.64 -4.32 6.87
CA THR A 111 -14.36 -4.54 8.14
C THR A 111 -14.80 -3.23 8.81
N GLY A 112 -14.59 -2.09 8.14
CA GLY A 112 -14.99 -0.79 8.67
C GLY A 112 -14.00 -0.16 9.63
N ARG A 113 -12.81 -0.76 9.79
CA ARG A 113 -11.75 -0.29 10.67
C ARG A 113 -10.69 0.52 9.93
N ALA A 114 -10.09 1.48 10.64
CA ALA A 114 -8.99 2.29 10.13
C ALA A 114 -7.82 1.46 9.55
N SER A 115 -7.42 0.38 10.23
CA SER A 115 -6.32 -0.50 9.81
C SER A 115 -6.78 -1.95 9.68
N CYS A 116 -6.18 -2.69 8.75
CA CYS A 116 -6.31 -4.14 8.64
C CYS A 116 -5.64 -4.87 9.82
N PHE A 117 -4.74 -4.23 10.55
CA PHE A 117 -3.95 -4.81 11.62
C PHE A 117 -4.57 -4.58 13.00
N TYR A 118 -5.85 -4.91 13.15
CA TYR A 118 -6.63 -4.75 14.40
C TYR A 118 -6.63 -6.00 15.31
N LEU A 119 -5.92 -7.05 14.89
CA LEU A 119 -5.76 -8.29 15.67
C LEU A 119 -4.40 -8.23 16.35
N LYS A 120 -4.40 -8.03 17.66
CA LYS A 120 -3.20 -7.85 18.48
C LYS A 120 -2.93 -9.10 19.31
N VAL A 121 -1.70 -9.57 19.30
CA VAL A 121 -1.24 -10.63 20.21
C VAL A 121 -1.10 -10.05 21.62
N ASP A 122 -1.73 -10.71 22.60
CA ASP A 122 -1.69 -10.36 24.03
C ASP A 122 -1.44 -11.64 24.85
N GLY A 123 -0.17 -11.89 25.18
CA GLY A 123 0.24 -13.15 25.81
C GLY A 123 -0.02 -14.36 24.92
N ASP A 124 -0.84 -15.29 25.41
CA ASP A 124 -1.30 -16.47 24.67
C ASP A 124 -2.66 -16.25 23.95
N GLN A 125 -3.20 -15.03 24.00
CA GLN A 125 -4.45 -14.64 23.35
C GLN A 125 -4.22 -13.73 22.13
N VAL A 126 -5.22 -13.65 21.27
CA VAL A 126 -5.36 -12.60 20.25
C VAL A 126 -6.60 -11.80 20.56
N ILE A 127 -6.45 -10.48 20.71
CA ILE A 127 -7.55 -9.55 20.97
C ILE A 127 -7.84 -8.69 19.75
N VAL A 128 -9.10 -8.31 19.58
CA VAL A 128 -9.51 -7.25 18.67
C VAL A 128 -9.27 -5.93 19.41
N ASP A 129 -8.28 -5.15 18.99
CA ASP A 129 -7.87 -3.92 19.70
C ASP A 129 -8.42 -2.63 19.08
N ARG A 130 -9.31 -2.76 18.08
CA ARG A 130 -9.97 -1.66 17.40
C ARG A 130 -11.46 -1.94 17.21
N ASP A 131 -12.26 -0.93 17.50
CA ASP A 131 -13.68 -0.91 17.17
C ASP A 131 -13.90 -0.74 15.66
N ILE A 132 -15.12 -1.02 15.22
CA ILE A 132 -15.57 -0.73 13.86
C ILE A 132 -15.91 0.76 13.80
N ASP A 133 -15.22 1.53 12.95
CA ASP A 133 -15.44 2.97 12.79
C ASP A 133 -16.68 3.25 11.92
N VAL A 134 -16.90 2.42 10.91
CA VAL A 134 -18.02 2.51 9.96
C VAL A 134 -18.59 1.12 9.70
N ASP A 135 -19.91 0.97 9.73
CA ASP A 135 -20.58 -0.29 9.41
C ASP A 135 -20.17 -0.80 8.01
N PRO A 136 -19.61 -2.02 7.88
CA PRO A 136 -19.27 -2.62 6.60
C PRO A 136 -20.37 -2.62 5.56
N GLU A 137 -21.62 -2.86 5.95
CA GLU A 137 -22.74 -2.92 5.00
C GLU A 137 -22.99 -1.53 4.41
N ALA A 138 -23.02 -0.51 5.26
CA ALA A 138 -23.20 0.88 4.86
C ALA A 138 -22.09 1.42 3.92
N MET A 139 -20.89 0.81 3.91
CA MET A 139 -19.81 1.21 3.01
C MET A 139 -20.04 0.85 1.54
N TYR A 140 -20.87 -0.17 1.26
CA TYR A 140 -21.06 -0.71 -0.09
C TYR A 140 -22.47 -0.52 -0.64
N GLU A 141 -23.42 -0.04 0.16
CA GLU A 141 -24.81 0.22 -0.25
C GLU A 141 -24.99 1.42 -1.20
N LYS A 142 -23.95 2.24 -1.42
CA LYS A 142 -24.02 3.46 -2.26
C LYS A 142 -23.59 3.26 -3.72
N SER A 143 -23.71 2.04 -4.26
CA SER A 143 -23.41 1.73 -5.68
C SER A 143 -24.63 1.88 -6.58
#